data_AF-A0A1A0H6B0-F1
#
_entry.id   AF-A0A1A0H6B0-F1
#
_cell.length_a   1.000
_cell.length_b   1.000
_cell.length_c   1.000
_cell.angle_alpha   90.00
_cell.angle_beta   90.00
_cell.angle_gamma   90.00
#
_symmetry.space_group_name_H-M   'P 1'
#
loop_
_entity.id
_entity.type
_entity.pdbx_description
1 polymer ?
#
loop_
_entity_poly.entity_id
_entity_poly.type
_entity_poly.pdbx_seq_one_letter_code
_entity_poly.pdbx_strand_id
1 'polypeptide(L)'
;MPMQYKPSAEGKEVRPPQIPSPGNNSFLGDIFTSDAPKEQQISCGFYKQEAGEPLVYKYDYDEMKIVLEVEGEYTFTDETGYKVSVKPGDVFYFPKGTTITFETTGYGYAFFTGLRPNGTA
;
A
#
# COMPACT_ATOMS: atom_id res chain seq x y z
N MET A 1 -1.44 -14.70 23.10
CA MET A 1 -1.41 -15.51 21.87
C MET A 1 0.05 -15.75 21.46
N PRO A 2 0.39 -16.88 20.82
CA PRO A 2 1.73 -17.12 20.31
C PRO A 2 2.07 -16.18 19.14
N MET A 3 3.36 -16.00 18.88
CA MET A 3 3.86 -15.24 17.73
C MET A 3 3.33 -15.84 16.42
N GLN A 4 2.96 -14.98 15.46
CA GLN A 4 2.65 -15.38 14.09
C GLN A 4 3.84 -15.10 13.19
N TYR A 5 4.11 -15.99 12.23
CA TYR A 5 5.21 -15.89 11.29
C TYR A 5 4.75 -16.36 9.91
N LYS A 6 5.16 -15.61 8.88
CA LYS A 6 5.04 -15.99 7.48
C LYS A 6 6.40 -15.79 6.82
N PRO A 7 6.98 -16.82 6.18
CA PRO A 7 8.23 -16.66 5.43
C PRO A 7 8.03 -15.72 4.22
N SER A 8 9.12 -15.23 3.63
CA SER A 8 9.06 -14.37 2.44
C SER A 8 8.27 -14.99 1.29
N ALA A 9 8.40 -16.32 1.11
CA ALA A 9 7.66 -17.11 0.12
C ALA A 9 6.12 -17.09 0.30
N GLU A 10 5.63 -16.74 1.48
CA GLU A 10 4.20 -16.56 1.80
C GLU A 10 3.82 -15.07 2.02
N GLY A 11 4.79 -14.17 1.84
CA GLY A 11 4.64 -12.74 2.07
C GLY A 11 5.19 -11.94 0.90
N LYS A 12 6.40 -11.39 1.07
CA LYS A 12 7.04 -10.47 0.11
C LYS A 12 7.10 -11.01 -1.33
N GLU A 13 7.33 -12.30 -1.50
CA GLU A 13 7.51 -12.91 -2.83
C GLU A 13 6.17 -13.24 -3.52
N VAL A 14 5.07 -13.20 -2.78
CA VAL A 14 3.74 -13.44 -3.32
C VAL A 14 3.23 -12.15 -3.96
N ARG A 15 2.86 -12.22 -5.25
CA ARG A 15 2.16 -11.12 -5.91
C ARG A 15 0.82 -10.88 -5.19
N PRO A 16 0.56 -9.67 -4.66
CA PRO A 16 -0.71 -9.39 -4.00
C PRO A 16 -1.90 -9.52 -4.98
N PRO A 17 -3.11 -9.78 -4.49
CA PRO A 17 -4.29 -9.80 -5.34
C PRO A 17 -4.55 -8.41 -5.93
N GLN A 18 -5.16 -8.38 -7.11
CA GLN A 18 -5.52 -7.15 -7.80
C GLN A 18 -6.67 -6.45 -7.05
N ILE A 19 -6.59 -5.13 -6.95
CA ILE A 19 -7.68 -4.29 -6.45
C ILE A 19 -8.33 -3.51 -7.61
N PRO A 20 -9.61 -3.11 -7.47
CA PRO A 20 -10.24 -2.22 -8.43
C PRO A 20 -9.41 -0.95 -8.62
N SER A 21 -8.98 -0.70 -9.85
CA SER A 21 -8.16 0.45 -10.24
C SER A 21 -8.45 0.80 -11.69
N PRO A 22 -8.39 2.09 -12.09
CA PRO A 22 -8.67 2.49 -13.48
C PRO A 22 -7.80 1.72 -14.49
N GLY A 23 -6.51 1.54 -14.18
CA GLY A 23 -5.55 0.86 -15.05
C GLY A 23 -5.47 -0.66 -14.87
N ASN A 24 -6.26 -1.27 -13.98
CA ASN A 24 -6.14 -2.69 -13.61
C ASN A 24 -4.71 -3.09 -13.21
N ASN A 25 -3.97 -2.16 -12.61
CA ASN A 25 -2.52 -2.20 -12.39
C ASN A 25 -2.13 -2.01 -10.91
N SER A 26 -3.11 -2.01 -10.00
CA SER A 26 -2.89 -1.92 -8.56
C SER A 26 -3.16 -3.25 -7.87
N PHE A 27 -2.29 -3.64 -6.94
CA PHE A 27 -2.35 -4.91 -6.22
C PHE A 27 -2.11 -4.66 -4.73
N LEU A 28 -2.94 -5.22 -3.87
CA LEU A 28 -2.83 -5.06 -2.41
C LEU A 28 -3.23 -6.35 -1.71
N GLY A 29 -2.44 -6.80 -0.74
CA GLY A 29 -2.72 -8.03 -0.01
C GLY A 29 -2.27 -7.95 1.43
N ASP A 30 -3.18 -8.26 2.34
CA ASP A 30 -2.91 -8.32 3.78
C ASP A 30 -2.15 -9.61 4.14
N ILE A 31 -1.12 -9.48 4.97
CA ILE A 31 -0.32 -10.57 5.51
C ILE A 31 -0.78 -10.92 6.92
N PHE A 32 -1.00 -9.91 7.77
CA PHE A 32 -1.52 -10.05 9.13
C PHE A 32 -2.58 -8.99 9.40
N THR A 33 -3.53 -9.36 10.26
CA THR A 33 -4.48 -8.44 10.88
C THR A 33 -4.45 -8.72 12.38
N SER A 34 -4.38 -7.67 13.20
CA SER A 34 -4.39 -7.81 14.66
C SER A 34 -5.70 -8.40 15.16
N ASP A 35 -5.62 -9.22 16.22
CA ASP A 35 -6.78 -9.69 16.97
C ASP A 35 -7.27 -8.59 17.92
N ALA A 36 -7.98 -7.63 17.34
CA ALA A 36 -8.62 -6.51 18.02
C ALA A 36 -10.09 -6.42 17.56
N PRO A 37 -10.96 -5.70 18.29
CA PRO A 37 -12.28 -5.33 17.79
C PRO A 37 -12.15 -4.68 16.42
N LYS A 38 -13.10 -4.95 15.51
CA LYS A 38 -13.04 -4.59 14.09
C LYS A 38 -12.51 -3.17 13.81
N GLU A 39 -13.00 -2.18 14.55
CA GLU A 39 -12.68 -0.76 14.31
C GLU A 39 -11.34 -0.31 14.92
N GLN A 40 -10.65 -1.22 15.59
CA GLN A 40 -9.30 -1.04 16.15
C GLN A 40 -8.30 -1.98 15.50
N GLN A 41 -8.71 -2.73 14.48
CA GLN A 41 -7.82 -3.65 13.78
C GLN A 41 -6.77 -2.88 12.99
N ILE A 42 -5.54 -3.33 13.10
CA ILE A 42 -4.46 -2.95 12.19
C ILE A 42 -4.19 -4.12 11.25
N SER A 43 -4.14 -3.83 9.96
CA SER A 43 -3.74 -4.78 8.93
C SER A 43 -2.42 -4.33 8.31
N CYS A 44 -1.54 -5.27 8.00
CA CYS A 44 -0.30 -4.98 7.31
C CYS A 44 -0.10 -5.94 6.15
N GLY A 45 0.62 -5.50 5.12
CA GLY A 45 0.90 -6.34 3.98
C GLY A 45 1.65 -5.60 2.89
N PHE A 46 1.45 -6.02 1.65
CA PHE A 46 2.20 -5.49 0.52
C PHE A 46 1.29 -4.86 -0.53
N TYR A 47 1.76 -3.73 -1.06
CA TYR A 47 1.14 -3.00 -2.15
C TYR A 47 2.10 -2.95 -3.34
N LYS A 48 1.61 -3.31 -4.53
CA LYS A 48 2.32 -3.17 -5.79
C LYS A 48 1.51 -2.30 -6.73
N GLN A 49 2.16 -1.31 -7.33
CA GLN A 49 1.61 -0.53 -8.44
C GLN A 49 2.47 -0.82 -9.67
N GLU A 50 1.85 -1.24 -10.77
CA GLU A 50 2.50 -1.38 -12.08
C GLU A 50 2.16 -0.18 -12.98
N ALA A 51 2.97 0.03 -14.02
CA ALA A 51 2.76 1.09 -15.00
C ALA A 51 1.38 0.97 -15.67
N GLY A 52 0.77 2.12 -15.94
CA GLY A 52 -0.59 2.19 -16.47
C GLY A 52 -1.27 3.48 -16.01
N GLU A 53 -2.60 3.50 -16.01
CA GLU A 53 -3.33 4.66 -15.49
C GLU A 53 -3.01 4.89 -14.00
N PRO A 54 -2.86 6.16 -13.56
CA PRO A 54 -2.65 6.49 -12.16
C PRO A 54 -3.75 5.96 -11.25
N LEU A 55 -3.38 5.45 -10.08
CA LEU A 55 -4.36 5.19 -9.02
C LEU A 55 -4.57 6.49 -8.23
N VAL A 56 -5.81 6.98 -8.19
CA VAL A 56 -6.23 8.03 -7.25
C VAL A 56 -6.99 7.35 -6.13
N TYR A 57 -6.48 7.43 -4.91
CA TYR A 57 -7.03 6.73 -3.76
C TYR A 57 -7.28 7.68 -2.59
N LYS A 58 -8.52 7.69 -2.10
CA LYS A 58 -8.93 8.45 -0.92
C LYS A 58 -8.94 7.53 0.29
N TYR A 59 -8.12 7.85 1.28
CA TYR A 59 -8.00 7.10 2.52
C TYR A 59 -9.16 7.38 3.47
N ASP A 60 -9.88 6.34 3.92
CA ASP A 60 -10.90 6.42 4.97
C ASP A 60 -10.41 5.88 6.35
N TYR A 61 -9.14 5.52 6.42
CA TYR A 61 -8.36 5.13 7.60
C TYR A 61 -6.93 5.68 7.52
N ASP A 62 -6.19 5.62 8.62
CA ASP A 62 -4.77 5.97 8.66
C ASP A 62 -3.91 4.82 8.12
N GLU A 63 -2.99 5.12 7.19
CA GLU A 63 -2.04 4.15 6.64
C GLU A 63 -0.62 4.71 6.66
N MET A 64 0.35 3.87 7.02
CA MET A 64 1.77 4.13 6.80
C MET A 64 2.34 3.10 5.85
N LYS A 65 3.35 3.49 5.06
CA LYS A 65 4.10 2.54 4.24
C LYS A 65 5.57 2.88 4.12
N ILE A 66 6.38 1.86 3.93
CA ILE A 66 7.76 1.96 3.48
C ILE A 66 7.88 1.39 2.07
N VAL A 67 8.53 2.12 1.18
CA VAL A 67 8.77 1.69 -0.19
C VAL A 67 9.99 0.78 -0.21
N LEU A 68 9.83 -0.41 -0.79
CA LEU A 68 10.85 -1.44 -0.80
C LEU A 68 11.59 -1.48 -2.14
N GLU A 69 10.86 -1.34 -3.24
CA GLU A 69 11.40 -1.45 -4.59
C GLU A 69 10.73 -0.42 -5.50
N VAL A 70 11.52 0.12 -6.43
CA VAL A 70 11.07 1.02 -7.50
C VAL A 70 11.82 0.62 -8.77
N GLU A 71 11.07 0.33 -9.82
CA GLU A 71 11.59 0.21 -11.18
C GLU A 71 11.00 1.33 -12.04
N GLY A 72 11.85 2.04 -12.77
CA GLY A 72 11.46 3.26 -13.47
C GLY A 72 11.26 4.44 -12.52
N GLU A 73 10.33 5.33 -12.85
CA GLU A 73 9.95 6.44 -12.00
C GLU A 73 8.71 6.07 -11.19
N TYR A 74 8.63 6.52 -9.93
CA TYR A 74 7.46 6.37 -9.08
C TYR A 74 7.21 7.67 -8.33
N THR A 75 5.98 8.17 -8.37
CA THR A 75 5.64 9.46 -7.78
C THR A 75 4.35 9.39 -7.00
N PHE A 76 4.34 9.98 -5.80
CA PHE A 76 3.13 10.25 -5.02
C PHE A 76 2.82 11.73 -5.06
N THR A 77 1.55 12.06 -5.30
CA THR A 77 1.04 13.43 -5.25
C THR A 77 -0.18 13.49 -4.34
N ASP A 78 -0.21 14.41 -3.37
CA ASP A 78 -1.39 14.63 -2.52
C ASP A 78 -2.40 15.62 -3.15
N GLU A 79 -3.55 15.79 -2.50
CA GLU A 79 -4.60 16.71 -2.95
C GLU A 79 -4.20 18.20 -3.00
N THR A 80 -3.10 18.58 -2.34
CA THR A 80 -2.56 19.95 -2.38
C THR A 80 -1.63 20.18 -3.58
N GLY A 81 -1.27 19.11 -4.28
CA GLY A 81 -0.27 19.10 -5.34
C GLY A 81 1.16 18.89 -4.84
N TYR A 82 1.35 18.54 -3.56
CA TYR A 82 2.67 18.17 -3.05
C TYR A 82 3.09 16.85 -3.66
N LYS A 83 4.20 16.88 -4.40
CA LYS A 83 4.68 15.78 -5.25
C LYS A 83 6.05 15.30 -4.79
N VAL A 84 6.19 13.99 -4.60
CA VAL A 84 7.44 13.35 -4.15
C VAL A 84 7.88 12.28 -5.15
N SER A 85 9.08 12.41 -5.71
CA SER A 85 9.73 11.34 -6.48
C SER A 85 10.24 10.27 -5.52
N VAL A 86 9.53 9.16 -5.49
CA VAL A 86 9.65 8.07 -4.51
C VAL A 86 10.87 7.20 -4.78
N LYS A 87 11.57 6.80 -3.71
CA LYS A 87 12.73 5.90 -3.75
C LYS A 87 12.59 4.77 -2.72
N PRO A 88 13.29 3.64 -2.91
CA PRO A 88 13.41 2.61 -1.89
C PRO A 88 13.91 3.16 -0.55
N GLY A 89 13.23 2.82 0.54
CA GLY A 89 13.49 3.30 1.89
C GLY A 89 12.63 4.50 2.31
N ASP A 90 11.96 5.18 1.39
CA ASP A 90 11.06 6.29 1.74
C ASP A 90 9.86 5.78 2.54
N VAL A 91 9.47 6.56 3.56
CA VAL A 91 8.35 6.27 4.45
C VAL A 91 7.28 7.33 4.29
N PHE A 92 6.02 6.90 4.19
CA PHE A 92 4.87 7.77 4.04
C PHE A 92 3.86 7.50 5.15
N TYR A 93 3.19 8.56 5.57
CA TYR A 93 2.00 8.53 6.40
C TYR A 93 0.87 9.21 5.63
N PHE A 94 -0.23 8.50 5.45
CA PHE A 94 -1.46 8.98 4.83
C PHE A 94 -2.54 9.04 5.91
N PRO A 95 -2.79 10.25 6.44
CA PRO A 95 -3.87 10.44 7.39
C PRO A 95 -5.22 10.10 6.78
N LYS A 96 -6.15 9.63 7.61
CA LYS A 96 -7.55 9.50 7.20
C LYS A 96 -8.07 10.79 6.58
N GLY A 97 -8.62 10.70 5.37
CA GLY A 97 -9.20 11.79 4.60
C GLY A 97 -8.34 12.29 3.45
N THR A 98 -7.03 11.98 3.45
CA THR A 98 -6.09 12.36 2.39
C THR A 98 -6.36 11.60 1.09
N THR A 99 -6.11 12.26 -0.05
CA THR A 99 -6.18 11.64 -1.37
C THR A 99 -4.79 11.59 -1.99
N ILE A 100 -4.33 10.40 -2.34
CA ILE A 100 -3.01 10.22 -2.97
C ILE A 100 -3.19 9.73 -4.41
N THR A 101 -2.45 10.35 -5.32
CA THR A 101 -2.28 9.88 -6.68
C THR A 101 -0.94 9.15 -6.80
N PHE A 102 -0.98 7.89 -7.24
CA PHE A 102 0.17 7.02 -7.45
C PHE A 102 0.45 6.89 -8.96
N GLU A 103 1.63 7.28 -9.40
CA GLU A 103 2.03 7.27 -10.82
C GLU A 103 3.37 6.58 -11.00
N THR A 104 3.48 5.57 -11.86
CA THR A 104 4.75 4.90 -12.18
C THR A 104 4.92 4.61 -13.66
N THR A 105 6.17 4.66 -14.13
CA THR A 105 6.55 4.23 -15.49
C THR A 105 7.07 2.78 -15.55
N GLY A 106 7.26 2.13 -14.40
CA GLY A 106 7.64 0.72 -14.27
C GLY A 106 6.81 0.04 -13.19
N TYR A 107 7.34 -0.09 -11.97
CA TYR A 107 6.54 -0.46 -10.82
C TYR A 107 7.07 0.13 -9.50
N GLY A 108 6.19 0.21 -8.53
CA GLY A 108 6.53 0.42 -7.12
C GLY A 108 6.04 -0.71 -6.25
N TYR A 109 6.80 -1.06 -5.22
CA TYR A 109 6.45 -2.10 -4.25
C TYR A 109 6.71 -1.60 -2.83
N ALA A 110 5.72 -1.72 -1.96
CA ALA A 110 5.77 -1.18 -0.60
C ALA A 110 5.18 -2.15 0.43
N PHE A 111 5.71 -2.11 1.65
CA PHE A 111 5.06 -2.70 2.82
C PHE A 111 4.21 -1.62 3.51
N PHE A 112 2.95 -1.93 3.82
CA PHE A 112 2.04 -1.01 4.48
C PHE A 112 1.56 -1.55 5.82
N THR A 113 1.08 -0.65 6.67
CA THR A 113 0.19 -0.95 7.78
C THR A 113 -0.90 0.11 7.86
N GLY A 114 -2.15 -0.30 8.07
CA GLY A 114 -3.29 0.62 8.17
C GLY A 114 -4.29 0.20 9.24
N LEU A 115 -4.98 1.19 9.81
CA LEU A 115 -6.03 1.01 10.81
C LEU A 115 -7.34 0.57 10.14
N ARG A 116 -7.35 -0.65 9.60
CA ARG A 116 -8.49 -1.23 8.91
C ARG A 116 -8.60 -2.74 9.11
N PRO A 117 -9.81 -3.30 9.03
CA PRO A 117 -10.02 -4.74 9.05
C PRO A 117 -9.51 -5.42 7.77
N ASN A 118 -9.31 -6.73 7.84
CA ASN A 118 -8.80 -7.53 6.73
C ASN A 118 -9.63 -7.39 5.45
N GLY A 119 -8.96 -7.31 4.30
CA GLY A 119 -9.59 -7.35 2.98
C GLY A 119 -10.35 -6.09 2.60
N THR A 120 -10.23 -5.04 3.41
CA THR A 120 -10.71 -3.70 3.03
C THR A 120 -9.58 -2.98 2.33
N ALA A 121 -9.87 -2.48 1.14
CA ALA A 121 -9.04 -1.57 0.35
C ALA A 121 -10.02 -0.64 -0.36
#